data_AF-A0ABD2A6H6-F1
#
_entry.id   AF-A0ABD2A6H6-F1
#
_cell.length_a   1.000
_cell.length_b   1.000
_cell.length_c   1.000
_cell.angle_alpha   90.00
_cell.angle_beta   90.00
_cell.angle_gamma   90.00
#
_symmetry.space_group_name_H-M   'P 1'
#
loop_
_entity.id
_entity.type
_entity.pdbx_description
1 polymer ?
#
loop_
_entity_poly.entity_id
_entity_poly.type
_entity_poly.pdbx_seq_one_letter_code
_entity_poly.pdbx_strand_id
1 'polypeptide(L)'
;MKTDINDPWSRTDIEALEDTRSDNRFEDSFVEKSVYEHEKLSDSEQYLQKLYSRLKALQKNTTKKDLVNSLSVAKEESIARLITSEYNFKSEEEAVLASNPLIRHIVPHLQALTASELVHLLKADVLQVVTEAVEEQESNDKNK
;
A
#
# COMPACT_ATOMS: atom_id res chain seq x y z
N MET A 1 -8.85 41.99 -30.61
CA MET A 1 -9.53 40.68 -30.62
C MET A 1 -9.68 40.25 -29.17
N LYS A 2 -10.89 40.18 -28.64
CA LYS A 2 -11.15 39.70 -27.28
C LYS A 2 -11.39 38.19 -27.38
N THR A 3 -10.61 37.39 -26.67
CA THR A 3 -10.82 35.94 -26.61
C THR A 3 -11.78 35.66 -25.46
N ASP A 4 -13.02 35.28 -25.80
CA ASP A 4 -13.98 34.75 -24.82
C ASP A 4 -13.42 33.45 -24.24
N ILE A 5 -13.09 33.50 -22.95
CA ILE A 5 -12.77 32.32 -22.15
C ILE A 5 -14.11 31.78 -21.67
N ASN A 6 -14.68 30.87 -22.45
CA ASN A 6 -15.80 30.06 -21.99
C ASN A 6 -15.24 29.00 -21.02
N ASP A 7 -15.63 29.10 -19.76
CA ASP A 7 -15.34 28.09 -18.74
C ASP A 7 -16.20 26.85 -19.01
N PRO A 8 -15.60 25.68 -19.29
CA PRO A 8 -16.34 24.46 -19.58
C PRO A 8 -17.09 23.87 -18.37
N TRP A 9 -16.98 24.48 -17.19
CA TRP A 9 -17.66 24.05 -15.96
C TRP A 9 -18.81 24.97 -15.51
N SER A 10 -19.06 26.08 -16.22
CA SER A 10 -20.25 26.88 -15.94
C SER A 10 -21.48 26.14 -16.45
N ARG A 11 -22.21 25.49 -15.53
CA ARG A 11 -23.57 25.01 -15.78
C ARG A 11 -24.44 26.19 -16.16
N THR A 12 -24.60 26.40 -17.46
CA THR A 12 -25.69 27.20 -17.98
C THR A 12 -26.97 26.40 -17.78
N ASP A 13 -27.91 26.97 -17.04
CA ASP A 13 -29.19 26.40 -16.66
C ASP A 13 -29.86 25.73 -17.87
N ILE A 14 -29.99 24.40 -17.80
CA ILE A 14 -30.81 23.64 -18.73
C ILE A 14 -32.24 23.96 -18.33
N GLU A 15 -32.88 24.77 -19.18
CA GLU A 15 -34.30 25.08 -19.12
C GLU A 15 -35.11 23.81 -18.87
N ALA A 16 -35.94 23.87 -17.83
CA ALA A 16 -36.86 22.82 -17.45
C ALA A 16 -37.83 22.52 -18.60
N LEU A 17 -37.48 21.52 -19.41
CA LEU A 17 -38.40 20.87 -20.32
C LEU A 17 -39.35 20.04 -19.45
N GLU A 18 -40.58 20.50 -19.30
CA GLU A 18 -41.66 19.72 -18.71
C GLU A 18 -41.81 18.43 -19.52
N ASP A 19 -41.38 17.31 -18.94
CA ASP A 19 -41.74 15.99 -19.42
C ASP A 19 -42.54 15.22 -18.38
N THR A 20 -43.56 14.62 -18.93
CA THR A 20 -44.68 13.92 -18.39
C THR A 20 -44.31 12.81 -17.41
N ARG A 21 -44.97 12.83 -16.23
CA ARG A 21 -45.23 11.71 -15.31
C ARG A 21 -44.24 10.54 -15.37
N SER A 22 -43.11 10.73 -14.74
CA SER A 22 -42.45 9.66 -13.99
C SER A 22 -42.03 10.28 -12.65
N ASP A 23 -42.40 9.62 -11.55
CA ASP A 23 -42.05 10.04 -10.19
C ASP A 23 -40.54 9.83 -10.01
N ASN A 24 -39.73 10.63 -10.70
CA ASN A 24 -38.27 10.61 -10.69
C ASN A 24 -37.75 11.42 -9.49
N ARG A 25 -38.30 11.16 -8.30
CA ARG A 25 -37.63 11.56 -7.07
C ARG A 25 -36.50 10.56 -6.87
N PHE A 26 -35.27 11.07 -6.72
CA PHE A 26 -34.16 10.26 -6.26
C PHE A 26 -34.53 9.68 -4.90
N GLU A 27 -34.89 8.39 -4.86
CA GLU A 27 -34.92 7.66 -3.61
C GLU A 27 -33.48 7.44 -3.16
N ASP A 28 -33.17 7.99 -1.99
CA ASP A 28 -31.87 7.84 -1.35
C ASP A 28 -31.64 6.37 -1.02
N SER A 29 -30.92 5.67 -1.91
CA SER A 29 -30.54 4.26 -1.74
C SER A 29 -29.47 4.06 -0.65
N PHE A 30 -28.94 5.14 -0.07
CA PHE A 30 -28.01 5.06 1.07
C PHE A 30 -28.73 4.92 2.41
N VAL A 31 -30.05 5.10 2.44
CA VAL A 31 -30.86 4.82 3.63
C VAL A 31 -31.52 3.45 3.45
N GLU A 32 -30.73 2.40 3.63
CA GLU A 32 -31.22 1.02 3.73
C GLU A 32 -32.10 0.93 5.00
N LYS A 33 -33.36 1.32 4.86
CA LYS A 33 -34.39 1.20 5.90
C LYS A 33 -34.68 -0.28 6.07
N SER A 34 -34.24 -0.84 7.21
CA SER A 34 -34.31 -2.25 7.63
C SER A 34 -33.30 -3.11 6.87
N VAL A 35 -32.31 -3.75 7.52
CA VAL A 35 -32.51 -4.91 8.40
C VAL A 35 -31.48 -4.99 9.55
N TYR A 36 -30.52 -4.07 9.63
CA TYR A 36 -29.55 -4.05 10.72
C TYR A 36 -29.55 -2.66 11.36
N GLU A 37 -30.01 -2.58 12.61
CA GLU A 37 -29.50 -1.52 13.49
C GLU A 37 -27.98 -1.70 13.47
N HIS A 38 -27.27 -0.92 12.65
CA HIS A 38 -25.83 -0.88 12.72
C HIS A 38 -25.52 -0.46 14.15
N GLU A 39 -25.01 -1.40 14.94
CA GLU A 39 -24.59 -1.18 16.31
C GLU A 39 -23.71 0.06 16.28
N LYS A 40 -24.23 1.16 16.84
CA LYS A 40 -23.62 2.48 16.71
C LYS A 40 -22.17 2.34 17.10
N LEU A 41 -21.26 2.62 16.16
CA LEU A 41 -19.83 2.52 16.39
C LEU A 41 -19.53 3.23 17.70
N SER A 42 -18.92 2.51 18.65
CA SER A 42 -18.57 3.10 19.94
C SER A 42 -17.74 4.35 19.70
N ASP A 43 -17.93 5.37 20.53
CA ASP A 43 -17.09 6.57 20.48
C ASP A 43 -15.62 6.15 20.43
N SER A 44 -14.82 6.85 19.62
CA SER A 44 -13.44 6.46 19.31
C SER A 44 -12.61 6.15 20.57
N GLU A 45 -12.86 6.86 21.67
CA GLU A 45 -12.24 6.64 22.96
C GLU A 45 -12.66 5.32 23.64
N GLN A 46 -13.94 4.97 23.59
CA GLN A 46 -14.44 3.69 24.09
C GLN A 46 -13.89 2.52 23.26
N TYR A 47 -13.81 2.69 21.94
CA TYR A 47 -13.21 1.70 21.03
C TYR A 47 -11.72 1.49 21.34
N LEU A 48 -10.96 2.57 21.52
CA LEU A 48 -9.54 2.51 21.89
C LEU A 48 -9.36 1.82 23.25
N GLN A 49 -10.18 2.13 24.26
CA GLN A 49 -10.12 1.45 25.56
C GLN A 49 -10.38 -0.06 25.43
N LYS A 50 -11.35 -0.47 24.60
CA LYS A 50 -11.63 -1.88 24.30
C LYS A 50 -10.45 -2.56 23.58
N LEU A 51 -9.76 -1.84 22.71
CA LEU A 51 -8.56 -2.34 22.01
C LEU A 51 -7.38 -2.52 22.97
N TYR A 52 -7.09 -1.52 23.81
CA TYR A 52 -6.01 -1.58 24.80
C TYR A 52 -6.23 -2.66 25.86
N SER A 53 -7.48 -2.85 26.32
CA SER A 53 -7.82 -3.90 27.29
C SER A 53 -7.61 -5.31 26.70
N ARG A 54 -8.00 -5.53 25.44
CA ARG A 54 -7.69 -6.78 24.71
C ARG A 54 -6.19 -6.98 24.51
N LEU A 55 -5.47 -5.95 24.09
CA LEU A 55 -4.02 -5.99 23.92
C LEU A 55 -3.31 -6.32 25.24
N LYS A 56 -3.75 -5.75 26.35
CA LYS A 56 -3.23 -6.05 27.69
C LYS A 56 -3.51 -7.49 28.11
N ALA A 57 -4.66 -8.06 27.74
CA ALA A 57 -4.97 -9.47 28.00
C ALA A 57 -4.05 -10.42 27.20
N LEU A 58 -3.76 -10.08 25.94
CA LEU A 58 -2.82 -10.83 25.10
C LEU A 58 -1.38 -10.71 25.60
N GLN A 59 -0.96 -9.51 26.02
CA GLN A 59 0.38 -9.26 26.59
C GLN A 59 0.59 -9.92 27.95
N LYS A 60 -0.47 -10.09 28.76
CA LYS A 60 -0.37 -10.77 30.06
C LYS A 60 0.01 -12.25 29.93
N ASN A 61 -0.39 -12.89 28.84
CA ASN A 61 -0.18 -14.33 28.62
C ASN A 61 0.99 -14.63 27.68
N THR A 62 1.62 -13.61 27.12
CA THR A 62 2.77 -13.75 26.22
C THR A 62 4.00 -13.16 26.90
N THR A 63 4.99 -13.99 27.20
CA THR A 63 6.27 -13.46 27.66
C THR A 63 7.03 -12.89 26.45
N LYS A 64 7.96 -11.96 26.69
CA LYS A 64 8.88 -11.47 25.64
C LYS A 64 9.57 -12.62 24.91
N LYS A 65 9.82 -13.74 25.60
CA LYS A 65 10.41 -14.96 25.03
C LYS A 65 9.45 -15.66 24.06
N ASP A 66 8.17 -15.74 24.38
CA ASP A 66 7.16 -16.35 23.51
C ASP A 66 6.96 -15.54 22.23
N LEU A 67 6.97 -14.20 22.35
CA LEU A 67 6.93 -13.31 21.18
C LEU A 67 8.16 -13.48 20.29
N VAL A 68 9.36 -13.50 20.88
CA VAL A 68 10.61 -13.70 20.13
C VAL A 68 10.64 -15.08 19.45
N ASN A 69 10.17 -16.13 20.13
CA ASN A 69 10.06 -17.45 19.54
C ASN A 69 9.04 -17.48 18.39
N SER A 70 7.86 -16.88 18.56
CA SER A 70 6.86 -16.76 17.50
C SER A 70 7.39 -16.00 16.29
N LEU A 71 8.13 -14.91 16.50
CA LEU A 71 8.77 -14.15 15.43
C LEU A 71 9.89 -14.96 14.74
N SER A 72 10.67 -15.75 15.50
CA SER A 72 11.68 -16.63 14.93
C SER A 72 11.05 -17.70 14.04
N VAL A 73 9.98 -18.34 14.50
CA VAL A 73 9.22 -19.33 13.73
C VAL A 73 8.63 -18.70 12.47
N ALA A 74 8.01 -17.52 12.58
CA ALA A 74 7.45 -16.81 11.43
C ALA A 74 8.53 -16.40 10.41
N LYS A 75 9.73 -16.03 10.87
CA LYS A 75 10.88 -15.73 10.01
C LYS A 75 11.36 -16.98 9.27
N GLU A 76 11.50 -18.10 9.96
CA GLU A 76 11.92 -19.35 9.34
C GLU A 76 10.89 -19.85 8.34
N GLU A 77 9.60 -19.74 8.65
CA GLU A 77 8.50 -20.09 7.74
C GLU A 77 8.47 -19.19 6.50
N SER A 78 8.73 -17.88 6.65
CA SER A 78 8.79 -16.97 5.49
C SER A 78 9.98 -17.29 4.58
N ILE A 79 11.16 -17.58 5.15
CA ILE A 79 12.34 -18.01 4.39
C ILE A 79 12.07 -19.35 3.71
N ALA A 80 11.50 -20.32 4.42
CA ALA A 80 11.15 -21.62 3.85
C ALA A 80 10.18 -21.47 2.68
N ARG A 81 9.16 -20.60 2.80
CA ARG A 81 8.25 -20.28 1.69
C ARG A 81 8.98 -19.60 0.53
N LEU A 82 9.92 -18.69 0.79
CA LEU A 82 10.68 -18.05 -0.29
C LEU A 82 11.58 -19.04 -1.04
N ILE A 83 12.14 -20.03 -0.34
CA ILE A 83 12.97 -21.08 -0.95
C ILE A 83 12.13 -22.12 -1.69
N THR A 84 10.98 -22.50 -1.12
CA THR A 84 10.13 -23.59 -1.66
C THR A 84 9.09 -23.11 -2.65
N SER A 85 8.66 -21.84 -2.57
CA SER A 85 8.03 -21.20 -3.71
C SER A 85 9.11 -21.12 -4.78
N GLU A 86 8.92 -21.87 -5.86
CA GLU A 86 9.61 -21.64 -7.13
C GLU A 86 9.16 -20.27 -7.66
N TYR A 87 9.48 -19.20 -6.93
CA TYR A 87 9.36 -17.86 -7.44
C TYR A 87 10.44 -17.77 -8.50
N ASN A 88 10.03 -17.88 -9.76
CA ASN A 88 10.87 -17.62 -10.90
C ASN A 88 11.37 -16.19 -10.75
N PHE A 89 12.56 -16.01 -10.15
CA PHE A 89 13.23 -14.72 -10.04
C PHE A 89 13.44 -14.08 -11.42
N LYS A 90 13.37 -14.88 -12.47
CA LYS A 90 13.16 -14.42 -13.84
C LYS A 90 11.66 -14.35 -14.11
N SER A 91 11.08 -13.17 -13.96
CA SER A 91 9.78 -12.89 -14.57
C SER A 91 9.88 -13.19 -16.08
N GLU A 92 8.84 -13.75 -16.68
CA GLU A 92 8.74 -13.93 -18.13
C GLU A 92 9.05 -12.62 -18.87
N GLU A 93 8.63 -11.50 -18.27
CA GLU A 93 8.89 -10.14 -18.73
C GLU A 93 10.39 -9.80 -18.79
N GLU A 94 11.18 -10.25 -17.81
CA GLU A 94 12.63 -10.04 -17.79
C GLU A 94 13.35 -10.89 -18.85
N ALA A 95 12.86 -12.10 -19.11
CA ALA A 95 13.37 -12.94 -20.19
C ALA A 95 13.10 -12.31 -21.58
N VAL A 96 11.92 -11.72 -21.77
CA VAL A 96 11.55 -10.99 -22.99
C VAL A 96 12.43 -9.76 -23.17
N LEU A 97 12.63 -8.95 -22.13
CA LEU A 97 13.47 -7.75 -22.17
C LEU A 97 14.96 -8.07 -22.38
N ALA A 98 15.45 -9.18 -21.81
CA ALA A 98 16.82 -9.64 -22.03
C ALA A 98 17.08 -10.08 -23.49
N SER A 99 16.05 -10.57 -24.19
CA SER A 99 16.17 -10.97 -25.59
C SER A 99 16.24 -9.78 -26.55
N ASN A 100 15.51 -8.69 -26.24
CA ASN A 100 15.52 -7.48 -27.03
C ASN A 100 15.20 -6.24 -26.17
N PRO A 101 16.20 -5.37 -25.92
CA PRO A 101 16.02 -4.20 -25.06
C PRO A 101 15.10 -3.12 -25.66
N LEU A 102 14.86 -3.13 -26.97
CA LEU A 102 13.95 -2.17 -27.62
C LEU A 102 12.49 -2.40 -27.24
N ILE A 103 12.13 -3.63 -26.83
CA ILE A 103 10.76 -3.99 -26.44
C ILE A 103 10.27 -3.07 -25.31
N ARG A 104 11.16 -2.68 -24.40
CA ARG A 104 10.87 -1.74 -23.31
C ARG A 104 10.22 -0.45 -23.82
N HIS A 105 10.74 0.12 -24.90
CA HIS A 105 10.26 1.41 -25.41
C HIS A 105 8.92 1.31 -26.16
N ILE A 106 8.62 0.14 -26.71
CA ILE A 106 7.43 -0.08 -27.54
C ILE A 106 6.25 -0.55 -26.69
N VAL A 107 6.53 -1.13 -25.52
CA VAL A 107 5.54 -1.75 -24.65
C VAL A 107 5.52 -1.04 -23.29
N PRO A 108 4.57 -0.11 -23.04
CA PRO A 108 4.58 0.73 -21.84
C PRO A 108 4.56 -0.04 -20.51
N HIS A 109 3.90 -1.20 -20.45
CA HIS A 109 3.85 -2.01 -19.23
C HIS A 109 5.19 -2.68 -18.88
N LEU A 110 6.13 -2.76 -19.83
CA LEU A 110 7.47 -3.30 -19.63
C LEU A 110 8.51 -2.20 -19.39
N GLN A 111 8.12 -0.92 -19.32
CA GLN A 111 9.01 0.20 -19.04
C GLN A 111 9.46 0.28 -17.58
N ALA A 112 8.87 -0.53 -16.70
CA ALA A 112 9.26 -0.61 -15.30
C ALA A 112 10.69 -1.15 -15.13
N LEU A 113 11.33 -0.80 -14.02
CA LEU A 113 12.65 -1.32 -13.64
C LEU A 113 12.57 -2.83 -13.43
N THR A 114 13.49 -3.57 -14.05
CA THR A 114 13.57 -5.03 -13.88
C THR A 114 14.16 -5.39 -12.51
N ALA A 115 13.98 -6.64 -12.08
CA ALA A 115 14.57 -7.13 -10.84
C ALA A 115 16.10 -7.04 -10.85
N SER A 116 16.74 -7.35 -11.98
CA SER A 116 18.20 -7.18 -12.13
C SER A 116 18.64 -5.71 -12.06
N GLU A 117 17.89 -4.77 -12.65
CA GLU A 117 18.17 -3.34 -12.55
C GLU A 117 18.00 -2.82 -11.12
N LEU A 118 16.96 -3.27 -10.41
CA LEU A 118 16.75 -2.94 -8.99
C LEU A 118 17.90 -3.40 -8.10
N VAL A 119 18.43 -4.61 -8.33
CA VAL A 119 19.60 -5.10 -7.60
C VAL A 119 20.83 -4.24 -7.86
N HIS A 120 21.05 -3.81 -9.10
CA HIS A 120 22.16 -2.90 -9.41
C HIS A 120 21.97 -1.52 -8.78
N LEU A 121 20.74 -1.01 -8.74
CA LEU A 121 20.43 0.27 -8.13
C LEU A 121 20.64 0.24 -6.60
N LEU A 122 20.22 -0.84 -5.95
CA LEU A 122 20.51 -1.07 -4.52
C LEU A 122 22.00 -1.21 -4.23
N LYS A 123 22.75 -1.93 -5.08
CA LYS A 123 24.22 -2.03 -4.94
C LYS A 123 24.92 -0.70 -5.14
N ALA A 124 24.37 0.14 -6.01
CA ALA A 124 24.86 1.49 -6.25
C ALA A 124 24.40 2.49 -5.17
N ASP A 125 23.62 2.05 -4.17
CA ASP A 125 23.22 2.88 -3.05
C ASP A 125 24.41 3.14 -2.12
N VAL A 126 25.16 4.19 -2.44
CA VAL A 126 26.31 4.67 -1.68
C VAL A 126 25.89 5.16 -0.29
N LEU A 127 24.62 5.55 -0.09
CA LEU A 127 24.16 6.05 1.20
C LEU A 127 24.21 4.96 2.26
N GLN A 128 23.87 3.71 1.93
CA GLN A 128 23.98 2.60 2.86
C GLN A 128 25.43 2.37 3.32
N VAL A 129 26.37 2.40 2.39
CA VAL A 129 27.81 2.26 2.69
C VAL A 129 28.31 3.40 3.56
N VAL A 130 27.85 4.62 3.31
CA VAL A 130 28.21 5.81 4.10
C VAL A 130 27.59 5.74 5.50
N THR A 131 26.34 5.30 5.65
CA THR A 131 25.70 5.17 6.97
C THR A 131 26.36 4.10 7.83
N GLU A 132 26.73 2.96 7.24
CA GLU A 132 27.43 1.89 7.95
C GLU A 132 28.84 2.36 8.40
N ALA A 133 29.56 3.10 7.55
CA ALA A 133 30.86 3.68 7.91
C ALA A 133 30.79 4.73 9.02
N VAL A 134 29.71 5.52 9.08
CA VAL A 134 29.49 6.52 10.14
C VAL A 134 29.16 5.85 11.48
N GLU A 135 28.35 4.79 11.48
CA GLU A 135 28.04 4.02 12.70
C GLU A 135 29.29 3.30 13.26
N GLU A 136 30.17 2.79 12.40
CA GLU A 136 31.45 2.19 12.79
C GLU A 136 32.45 3.21 13.38
N GLN A 137 32.44 4.46 12.92
CA GLN A 137 33.26 5.53 13.50
C GLN A 137 32.74 5.99 14.87
N GLU A 138 31.42 6.15 15.02
CA GLU A 138 30.83 6.56 16.31
C GLU A 138 30.98 5.52 17.42
N SER A 139 31.07 4.24 17.07
CA SER A 139 31.28 3.15 18.04
C SER A 139 32.73 3.03 18.51
N ASN A 140 33.70 3.43 17.69
CA ASN A 140 35.13 3.46 18.07
C ASN A 140 35.48 4.68 18.93
N ASP A 141 34.87 5.85 18.71
CA ASP A 141 35.13 7.05 19.51
C ASP A 141 34.50 6.99 20.91
N LYS A 142 33.45 6.17 21.13
CA LYS A 142 32.82 5.98 22.45
C LYS A 142 33.59 5.01 23.36
N ASN A 143 34.59 4.30 22.84
CA ASN A 143 35.41 3.31 23.57
C ASN A 143 36.83 3.79 23.89
N LYS A 144 37.11 5.09 23.72
CA LYS A 144 38.38 5.75 24.06
C LYS A 144 38.18 6.79 25.15
#